data_AF-A0A946VGM3-F1
#
_entry.id   AF-A0A946VGM3-F1
#
_cell.length_a   1.000
_cell.length_b   1.000
_cell.length_c   1.000
_cell.angle_alpha   90.00
_cell.angle_beta   90.00
_cell.angle_gamma   90.00
#
_symmetry.space_group_name_H-M   'P 1'
#
loop_
_entity.id
_entity.type
_entity.pdbx_description
1 polymer ?
#
loop_
_entity_poly.entity_id
_entity_poly.type
_entity_poly.pdbx_seq_one_letter_code
_entity_poly.pdbx_strand_id
1 'polypeptide(L)'
;MPAKSSPKKSPKAAEPASKPGPERSLGARSARGERAAAKLKKAALVVLEREGYHKMRIADVTTEAGVAQGLFYHYFKDLKSLTLEVLTEFA
;
A
#
# COMPACT_ATOMS: atom_id res chain seq x y z
N MET A 1 -11.59 -10.26 -36.67
CA MET A 1 -11.84 -9.68 -35.32
C MET A 1 -13.26 -10.02 -34.91
N PRO A 2 -13.64 -10.18 -33.62
CA PRO A 2 -12.94 -10.04 -32.32
C PRO A 2 -12.89 -11.42 -31.57
N ALA A 3 -12.32 -11.65 -30.38
CA ALA A 3 -12.37 -10.89 -29.15
C ALA A 3 -11.21 -11.23 -28.18
N LYS A 4 -10.91 -10.23 -27.37
CA LYS A 4 -9.99 -10.19 -26.22
C LYS A 4 -10.31 -11.31 -25.22
N SER A 5 -9.28 -11.95 -24.66
CA SER A 5 -9.41 -12.57 -23.33
C SER A 5 -8.08 -12.53 -22.59
N SER A 6 -8.00 -11.56 -21.71
CA SER A 6 -6.99 -11.40 -20.67
C SER A 6 -6.79 -12.71 -19.90
N PRO A 7 -5.56 -13.04 -19.48
CA PRO A 7 -5.35 -14.16 -18.58
C PRO A 7 -5.99 -13.83 -17.21
N LYS A 8 -7.17 -14.41 -16.98
CA LYS A 8 -7.80 -14.50 -15.67
C LYS A 8 -6.90 -15.30 -14.73
N LYS A 9 -6.19 -14.63 -13.83
CA LYS A 9 -5.74 -15.26 -12.57
C LYS A 9 -5.60 -14.24 -11.45
N SER A 10 -6.75 -13.78 -10.94
CA SER A 10 -6.83 -13.27 -9.58
C SER A 10 -7.58 -14.32 -8.76
N PRO A 11 -6.89 -15.25 -8.09
CA PRO A 11 -7.56 -16.06 -7.10
C PRO A 11 -7.86 -15.17 -5.90
N LYS A 12 -9.15 -15.15 -5.59
CA LYS A 12 -9.71 -15.31 -4.24
C LYS A 12 -9.52 -14.18 -3.23
N ALA A 13 -10.66 -13.84 -2.63
CA ALA A 13 -10.81 -13.08 -1.41
C ALA A 13 -9.78 -13.48 -0.35
N ALA A 14 -9.16 -12.46 0.22
CA ALA A 14 -8.67 -12.45 1.59
C ALA A 14 -8.61 -10.99 2.01
N GLU A 15 -9.77 -10.44 2.33
CA GLU A 15 -9.84 -9.65 3.54
C GLU A 15 -9.87 -10.69 4.68
N PRO A 16 -8.79 -10.87 5.47
CA PRO A 16 -8.95 -11.38 6.81
C PRO A 16 -8.82 -10.21 7.77
N ALA A 17 -9.80 -10.14 8.67
CA ALA A 17 -9.72 -9.39 9.91
C ALA A 17 -8.43 -9.67 10.69
N SER A 18 -8.13 -8.75 11.63
CA SER A 18 -7.24 -8.91 12.80
C SER A 18 -5.79 -8.50 12.55
N LYS A 19 -5.16 -7.60 13.31
CA LYS A 19 -5.25 -7.29 14.75
C LYS A 19 -4.80 -5.82 14.96
N PRO A 20 -5.10 -5.15 16.09
CA PRO A 20 -4.45 -3.90 16.43
C PRO A 20 -2.95 -4.17 16.61
N GLY A 21 -2.15 -3.86 15.58
CA GLY A 21 -0.69 -3.83 15.64
C GLY A 21 -0.23 -2.64 16.48
N PRO A 22 0.95 -2.76 17.13
CA PRO A 22 1.22 -2.18 18.43
C PRO A 22 1.09 -0.66 18.42
N GLU A 23 0.32 -0.16 19.38
CA GLU A 23 0.54 1.16 19.93
C GLU A 23 2.05 1.31 20.23
N ARG A 24 2.63 2.42 19.75
CA ARG A 24 4.00 2.86 20.00
C ARG A 24 5.10 2.02 19.36
N SER A 25 5.50 2.44 18.18
CA SER A 25 6.78 3.15 18.07
C SER A 25 6.77 4.06 16.86
N LEU A 26 6.84 5.36 17.12
CA LEU A 26 7.40 6.36 16.23
C LEU A 26 8.86 5.93 15.96
N GLY A 27 9.04 4.88 15.16
CA GLY A 27 10.29 4.17 14.97
C GLY A 27 11.28 5.06 14.25
N ALA A 28 11.90 5.94 15.03
CA ALA A 28 12.91 6.93 14.70
C ALA A 28 12.62 7.73 13.42
N ARG A 29 12.39 9.04 13.60
CA ARG A 29 12.60 10.11 12.61
C ARG A 29 14.06 10.10 12.11
N SER A 30 14.47 9.00 11.52
CA SER A 30 15.74 8.83 10.84
C SER A 30 15.45 9.08 9.37
N ALA A 31 16.39 9.72 8.68
CA ALA A 31 16.29 9.95 7.24
C ALA A 31 16.01 8.66 6.44
N ARG A 32 16.35 7.48 7.01
CA ARG A 32 16.06 6.18 6.40
C ARG A 32 14.57 5.80 6.50
N GLY A 33 13.92 6.11 7.61
CA GLY A 33 12.50 5.82 7.80
C GLY A 33 11.59 6.71 6.96
N GLU A 34 11.92 7.99 6.87
CA GLU A 34 11.21 8.94 5.98
C GLU A 34 11.30 8.55 4.51
N ARG A 35 12.47 8.07 4.06
CA ARG A 35 12.63 7.53 2.70
C ARG A 35 11.75 6.30 2.45
N ALA A 36 11.61 5.42 3.43
CA ALA A 36 10.76 4.23 3.30
C ALA A 36 9.28 4.62 3.23
N ALA A 37 8.85 5.57 4.08
CA ALA A 37 7.49 6.11 4.04
C ALA A 37 7.20 6.81 2.70
N ALA A 38 8.12 7.63 2.19
CA ALA A 38 7.99 8.29 0.89
C ALA A 38 7.88 7.30 -0.27
N LYS A 39 8.64 6.19 -0.24
CA LYS A 39 8.52 5.12 -1.24
C LYS A 39 7.14 4.45 -1.20
N LEU A 40 6.62 4.16 -0.01
CA LEU A 40 5.28 3.60 0.17
C LEU A 40 4.20 4.55 -0.38
N LYS A 41 4.30 5.86 -0.10
CA LYS A 41 3.40 6.88 -0.65
C LYS A 41 3.44 6.94 -2.18
N LYS A 42 4.64 6.95 -2.77
CA LYS A 42 4.81 6.97 -4.22
C LYS A 42 4.26 5.70 -4.89
N ALA A 43 4.52 4.53 -4.31
CA ALA A 43 3.96 3.28 -4.80
C ALA A 43 2.43 3.25 -4.70
N ALA A 44 1.88 3.81 -3.62
CA ALA A 44 0.45 3.93 -3.44
C ALA A 44 -0.21 4.74 -4.57
N LEU A 45 0.38 5.86 -4.97
CA LEU A 45 -0.07 6.66 -6.13
C LEU A 45 -0.09 5.83 -7.41
N VAL A 46 1.01 5.13 -7.71
CA VAL A 46 1.13 4.32 -8.94
C VAL A 46 0.05 3.23 -8.98
N VAL A 47 -0.18 2.51 -7.88
CA VAL A 47 -1.21 1.47 -7.82
C VAL A 47 -2.62 2.08 -7.88
N LEU A 48 -2.82 3.23 -7.24
CA LEU A 48 -4.08 3.96 -7.25
C LEU A 48 -4.43 4.44 -8.67
N GLU A 49 -3.48 4.99 -9.41
CA GLU A 49 -3.66 5.42 -10.80
C GLU A 49 -3.92 4.22 -11.73
N ARG A 50 -3.25 3.08 -11.48
CA ARG A 50 -3.34 1.90 -12.35
C ARG A 50 -4.64 1.11 -12.19
N GLU A 51 -5.11 0.89 -10.95
CA GLU A 51 -6.25 0.00 -10.68
C GLU A 51 -7.38 0.62 -9.85
N GLY A 52 -7.14 1.78 -9.24
CA GLY A 52 -8.08 2.46 -8.37
C GLY A 52 -8.13 1.88 -6.94
N TYR A 53 -8.69 2.67 -6.02
CA TYR A 53 -8.69 2.38 -4.58
C TYR A 53 -9.33 1.03 -4.23
N HIS A 54 -10.42 0.64 -4.91
CA HIS A 54 -11.13 -0.60 -4.60
C HIS A 54 -10.38 -1.88 -4.96
N LYS A 55 -9.42 -1.82 -5.89
CA LYS A 55 -8.62 -2.98 -6.32
C LYS A 55 -7.24 -3.02 -5.68
N MET A 56 -6.78 -1.89 -5.15
CA MET A 56 -5.47 -1.72 -4.52
C MET A 56 -5.34 -2.58 -3.25
N ARG A 57 -4.23 -3.29 -3.11
CA ARG A 57 -3.89 -4.09 -1.91
C ARG A 57 -2.55 -3.68 -1.33
N ILE A 58 -2.34 -3.94 -0.04
CA ILE A 58 -1.06 -3.69 0.65
C ILE A 58 0.08 -4.46 -0.03
N ALA A 59 -0.19 -5.68 -0.52
CA ALA A 59 0.78 -6.48 -1.28
C ALA A 59 1.25 -5.78 -2.57
N ASP A 60 0.33 -5.19 -3.33
CA ASP A 60 0.67 -4.51 -4.57
C ASP A 60 1.52 -3.26 -4.28
N VAL A 61 1.13 -2.48 -3.28
CA VAL A 61 1.87 -1.26 -2.87
C VAL A 61 3.27 -1.59 -2.37
N THR A 62 3.41 -2.61 -1.53
CA THR A 62 4.72 -2.99 -0.96
C THR A 62 5.63 -3.60 -2.01
N THR A 63 5.07 -4.34 -2.97
CA THR A 63 5.77 -4.83 -4.16
C THR A 63 6.25 -3.68 -5.03
N GLU A 64 5.38 -2.72 -5.37
CA GLU A 64 5.74 -1.53 -6.15
C GLU A 64 6.77 -0.65 -5.43
N ALA A 65 6.70 -0.54 -4.10
CA ALA A 65 7.66 0.21 -3.30
C ALA A 65 9.01 -0.52 -3.13
N GLY A 66 9.09 -1.81 -3.46
CA GLY A 66 10.26 -2.65 -3.23
C GLY A 66 10.59 -2.80 -1.73
N VAL A 67 9.57 -2.87 -0.87
CA VAL A 67 9.72 -3.01 0.58
C VAL A 67 8.98 -4.24 1.09
N ALA A 68 9.41 -4.78 2.24
CA ALA A 68 8.72 -5.88 2.87
C ALA A 68 7.32 -5.46 3.37
N GLN A 69 6.33 -6.35 3.29
CA GLN A 69 5.00 -6.11 3.84
C GLN A 69 5.02 -5.80 5.34
N GLY A 70 5.91 -6.42 6.12
CA GLY A 70 6.08 -6.09 7.54
C GLY A 70 6.43 -4.62 7.75
N LEU A 71 7.25 -4.04 6.86
CA LEU A 71 7.67 -2.64 6.94
C LEU A 71 6.50 -1.67 6.77
N PHE A 72 5.47 -2.04 6.00
CA PHE A 72 4.26 -1.24 5.85
C PHE A 72 3.62 -0.94 7.20
N TYR A 73 3.44 -1.96 8.03
CA TYR A 73 2.79 -1.86 9.34
C TYR A 73 3.58 -1.05 10.37
N HIS A 74 4.84 -0.71 10.09
CA HIS A 74 5.59 0.24 10.92
C HIS A 74 5.20 1.71 10.65
N TYR A 75 4.69 2.02 9.46
CA TYR A 75 4.33 3.40 9.07
C TYR A 75 2.83 3.60 8.93
N PHE A 76 2.12 2.62 8.37
CA PHE A 76 0.69 2.71 8.07
C PHE A 76 -0.03 1.48 8.62
N LYS A 77 -1.16 1.72 9.29
CA LYS A 77 -1.99 0.63 9.84
C LYS A 77 -2.78 -0.09 8.76
N ASP A 78 -3.26 0.68 7.78
CA ASP A 78 -4.14 0.20 6.71
C ASP A 78 -3.92 0.98 5.43
N LEU A 79 -4.45 0.42 4.33
CA LEU A 79 -4.45 1.05 3.02
C LEU A 79 -5.12 2.45 3.06
N LYS A 80 -6.21 2.59 3.83
CA LYS A 80 -6.91 3.88 4.06
C LYS A 80 -5.98 4.96 4.58
N SER A 81 -5.23 4.66 5.64
CA SER A 81 -4.32 5.64 6.27
C SER A 81 -3.24 6.10 5.30
N LEU A 82 -2.66 5.17 4.54
CA LEU A 82 -1.69 5.49 3.49
C LEU A 82 -2.30 6.40 2.42
N THR A 83 -3.48 6.05 1.92
CA THR A 83 -4.13 6.83 0.85
C THR A 83 -4.58 8.20 1.32
N LEU A 84 -5.04 8.34 2.57
CA LEU A 84 -5.39 9.64 3.14
C LEU A 84 -4.16 10.53 3.31
N GLU A 85 -3.04 9.96 3.76
CA GLU A 85 -1.77 10.68 3.84
C GLU A 85 -1.32 11.18 2.46
N VAL A 86 -1.39 10.33 1.44
CA VAL A 86 -1.09 10.71 0.05
C VAL A 86 -2.04 11.82 -0.41
N LEU A 87 -3.34 11.70 -0.20
CA LEU A 87 -4.30 12.71 -0.64
C LEU A 87 -4.14 14.05 0.09
N THR A 88 -3.69 14.01 1.35
CA THR A 88 -3.46 15.22 2.17
C THR A 88 -2.16 15.93 1.80
N GLU A 89 -1.12 15.19 1.42
CA GLU A 89 0.17 15.76 1.03
C GLU A 89 0.14 16.41 -0.38
N PHE A 90 -0.88 16.09 -1.18
CA PHE A 90 -1.09 16.63 -2.53
C PHE A 90 -2.26 17.63 -2.63
N ALA A 91 -2.91 17.98 -1.52
CA ALA A 91 -3.98 18.98 -1.43
C ALA A 91 -3.43 20.35 -1.00
#